data_AF-A0A1I0QMY0-F1
#
_entry.id   AF-A0A1I0QMY0-F1
#
_cell.length_a   1.000
_cell.length_b   1.000
_cell.length_c   1.000
_cell.angle_alpha   90.00
_cell.angle_beta   90.00
_cell.angle_gamma   90.00
#
_symmetry.space_group_name_H-M   'P 1'
#
loop_
_entity.id
_entity.type
_entity.pdbx_description
1 polymer ?
#
loop_
_entity_poly.entity_id
_entity_poly.type
_entity_poly.pdbx_seq_one_letter_code
_entity_poly.pdbx_strand_id
1 'polypeptide(L)'
;MRNGIRAVTIFLIAAMVAVCVAGCSLFGGKARSEITAAAEIYAQAIKDYDVDAQTRHMEPGHNAVSTLEESDLQREIFETVMSASSFEIRNVQGNTKEAVGSADIVFIMPDLEALAASEEAQGYSKMELLDAISNYSQKTESTITVNFVYEFGEWLVCADSTETTANFIAGVGKNMEVKAISDAEATAVADSFINLIADGDIDAAAEICTDPTGTFLDEDMRNSLPEGAADKAAELYAEVLSDFDYETSVSALDETSVLVTLTGTAPDVADAKTDMTNDEATMIGIYAAAIDSAVNGTEFDPAVIYDALITKLATAGVGPFEISVIVSVDEAGNKSAMFDSTSEGIILLDTPESLLYDEEISETYIPLAAQSLLDEEIITQDQYSEITGRYSFELDSSITVEYEGGDNCYDFGYEVKDDGILIRVTTWGFYDQGTQFDYEVLREPAEGESETVSGEAGIAEDGGDDMYLTVDLTEDEFEMGGTYTVTVFDEDGESVLATVIISIPVPEEEEEEAEEDAAEENEEGEAEAGEEGEGESTEETSETEETTEET
;
A
#
# COMPACT_ATOMS: atom_id res chain seq x y z
N MET A 1 6.57 16.46 -99.80
CA MET A 1 6.82 15.03 -99.47
C MET A 1 7.42 14.81 -98.09
N ARG A 2 8.38 15.62 -97.60
CA ARG A 2 9.01 15.45 -96.27
C ARG A 2 8.05 15.50 -95.07
N ASN A 3 6.96 16.26 -95.14
CA ASN A 3 6.00 16.38 -94.03
C ASN A 3 4.98 15.22 -93.97
N GLY A 4 4.66 14.59 -95.11
CA GLY A 4 3.75 13.45 -95.16
C GLY A 4 4.38 12.17 -94.59
N ILE A 5 5.67 11.96 -94.82
CA ILE A 5 6.40 10.80 -94.27
C ILE A 5 6.48 10.90 -92.74
N ARG A 6 6.75 12.10 -92.18
CA ARG A 6 6.79 12.31 -90.72
C ARG A 6 5.45 12.01 -90.04
N ALA A 7 4.33 12.43 -90.63
CA ALA A 7 3.00 12.17 -90.07
C ALA A 7 2.68 10.66 -90.03
N VAL A 8 3.03 9.92 -91.10
CA VAL A 8 2.80 8.47 -91.19
C VAL A 8 3.70 7.70 -90.21
N THR A 9 4.95 8.10 -90.03
CA THR A 9 5.86 7.46 -89.05
C THR A 9 5.42 7.69 -87.61
N ILE A 10 4.94 8.90 -87.27
CA ILE A 10 4.39 9.20 -85.93
C ILE A 10 3.13 8.37 -85.67
N PHE A 11 2.25 8.22 -86.67
CA PHE A 11 1.04 7.41 -86.53
C PHE A 11 1.35 5.91 -86.35
N LEU A 12 2.35 5.40 -87.06
CA LEU A 12 2.81 4.01 -86.91
C LEU A 12 3.50 3.74 -85.57
N ILE A 13 4.30 4.69 -85.07
CA ILE A 13 4.92 4.58 -83.74
C ILE A 13 3.85 4.68 -82.64
N ALA A 14 2.89 5.59 -82.76
CA ALA A 14 1.77 5.69 -81.81
C ALA A 14 0.90 4.42 -81.82
N ALA A 15 0.65 3.82 -83.00
CA ALA A 15 -0.07 2.56 -83.11
C ALA A 15 0.73 1.37 -82.54
N MET A 16 2.05 1.32 -82.76
CA MET A 16 2.92 0.31 -82.15
C MET A 16 2.99 0.45 -80.62
N VAL A 17 3.11 1.68 -80.09
CA VAL A 17 3.10 1.94 -78.65
C VAL A 17 1.73 1.59 -78.05
N ALA A 18 0.62 1.94 -78.71
CA ALA A 18 -0.72 1.56 -78.26
C ALA A 18 -0.94 0.03 -78.26
N VAL A 19 -0.41 -0.69 -79.26
CA VAL A 19 -0.49 -2.17 -79.32
C VAL A 19 0.44 -2.83 -78.30
N CYS A 20 1.61 -2.25 -78.00
CA CYS A 20 2.50 -2.75 -76.94
C CYS A 20 1.94 -2.48 -75.53
N VAL A 21 1.29 -1.34 -75.30
CA VAL A 21 0.62 -1.01 -74.03
C VAL A 21 -0.66 -1.85 -73.84
N ALA A 22 -1.42 -2.09 -74.91
CA ALA A 22 -2.56 -3.01 -74.87
C ALA A 22 -2.12 -4.49 -74.75
N GLY A 23 -0.98 -4.86 -75.32
CA GLY A 23 -0.43 -6.23 -75.33
C GLY A 23 0.07 -6.71 -73.96
N CYS A 24 0.51 -5.82 -73.07
CA CYS A 24 0.81 -6.15 -71.67
C CYS A 24 -0.45 -6.30 -70.79
N SER A 25 -1.63 -5.87 -71.26
CA SER A 25 -2.90 -6.01 -70.52
C SER A 25 -3.64 -7.33 -70.79
N LEU A 26 -3.35 -8.01 -71.90
CA LEU A 26 -4.22 -9.06 -72.46
C LEU A 26 -4.03 -10.47 -71.89
N PHE A 27 -2.98 -10.75 -71.10
CA PHE A 27 -2.74 -12.08 -70.51
C PHE A 27 -2.83 -12.14 -68.97
N GLY A 28 -3.11 -11.02 -68.30
CA GLY A 28 -3.34 -10.96 -66.84
C GLY A 28 -4.22 -9.80 -66.34
N GLY A 29 -4.72 -8.92 -67.23
CA GLY A 29 -5.41 -7.68 -66.84
C GLY A 29 -6.80 -7.86 -66.24
N LYS A 30 -7.56 -8.89 -66.64
CA LYS A 30 -8.90 -9.13 -66.10
C LYS A 30 -8.86 -9.58 -64.63
N ALA A 31 -8.05 -10.60 -64.33
CA ALA A 31 -7.82 -11.08 -62.97
C ALA A 31 -7.31 -9.95 -62.07
N ARG A 32 -6.30 -9.20 -62.55
CA ARG A 32 -5.75 -8.06 -61.83
C ARG A 32 -6.81 -7.01 -61.51
N SER A 33 -7.68 -6.67 -62.46
CA SER A 33 -8.76 -5.70 -62.23
C SER A 33 -9.82 -6.21 -61.25
N GLU A 34 -10.18 -7.49 -61.32
CA GLU A 34 -11.16 -8.10 -60.42
C GLU A 34 -10.61 -8.22 -58.99
N ILE A 35 -9.34 -8.61 -58.83
CA ILE A 35 -8.64 -8.64 -57.53
C ILE A 35 -8.49 -7.23 -56.96
N THR A 36 -8.18 -6.23 -57.79
CA THR A 36 -8.10 -4.84 -57.32
C THR A 36 -9.44 -4.39 -56.73
N ALA A 37 -10.55 -4.68 -57.41
CA ALA A 37 -11.88 -4.34 -56.91
C ALA A 37 -12.22 -5.08 -55.60
N ALA A 38 -11.87 -6.37 -55.48
CA ALA A 38 -12.06 -7.13 -54.25
C ALA A 38 -11.21 -6.55 -53.09
N ALA A 39 -9.96 -6.19 -53.37
CA ALA A 39 -9.05 -5.57 -52.41
C ALA A 39 -9.54 -4.18 -51.96
N GLU A 40 -10.09 -3.36 -52.87
CA GLU A 40 -10.67 -2.05 -52.53
C GLU A 40 -11.87 -2.19 -51.59
N ILE A 41 -12.78 -3.14 -51.86
CA ILE A 41 -13.92 -3.42 -51.00
C ILE A 41 -13.46 -3.88 -49.62
N TYR A 42 -12.49 -4.78 -49.56
CA TYR A 42 -11.96 -5.30 -48.30
C TYR A 42 -11.20 -4.22 -47.50
N ALA A 43 -10.38 -3.41 -48.17
CA ALA A 43 -9.68 -2.27 -47.56
C ALA A 43 -10.66 -1.25 -46.97
N GLN A 44 -11.77 -0.99 -47.66
CA GLN A 44 -12.82 -0.11 -47.15
C GLN A 44 -13.50 -0.72 -45.92
N ALA A 45 -13.79 -2.02 -45.93
CA ALA A 45 -14.37 -2.71 -44.78
C ALA A 45 -13.44 -2.76 -43.55
N ILE A 46 -12.12 -2.83 -43.76
CA ILE A 46 -11.12 -2.64 -42.68
C ILE A 46 -11.17 -1.21 -42.16
N LYS A 47 -11.14 -0.22 -43.06
CA LYS A 47 -11.18 1.20 -42.71
C LYS A 47 -12.43 1.59 -41.90
N ASP A 48 -13.59 1.01 -42.24
CA ASP A 48 -14.86 1.30 -41.58
C ASP A 48 -15.14 0.38 -40.38
N TYR A 49 -14.21 -0.51 -40.02
CA TYR A 49 -14.39 -1.55 -39.00
C TYR A 49 -15.68 -2.39 -39.19
N ASP A 50 -16.08 -2.64 -40.44
CA ASP A 50 -17.29 -3.40 -40.79
C ASP A 50 -16.97 -4.91 -40.87
N VAL A 51 -17.05 -5.58 -39.73
CA VAL A 51 -16.77 -7.04 -39.61
C VAL A 51 -17.70 -7.87 -40.49
N ASP A 52 -18.96 -7.44 -40.70
CA ASP A 52 -19.92 -8.14 -41.54
C ASP A 52 -19.53 -8.05 -43.02
N ALA A 53 -19.11 -6.86 -43.48
CA ALA A 53 -18.60 -6.68 -44.84
C ALA A 53 -17.30 -7.45 -45.04
N GLN A 54 -16.36 -7.42 -44.08
CA GLN A 54 -15.14 -8.22 -44.15
C GLN A 54 -15.45 -9.71 -44.31
N THR A 55 -16.38 -10.24 -43.50
CA THR A 55 -16.79 -11.65 -43.52
C THR A 55 -17.50 -12.03 -44.82
N ARG A 56 -18.25 -11.11 -45.45
CA ARG A 56 -18.92 -11.35 -46.73
C ARG A 56 -17.94 -11.52 -47.90
N HIS A 57 -16.78 -10.90 -47.82
CA HIS A 57 -15.80 -10.83 -48.90
C HIS A 57 -14.61 -11.80 -48.73
N MET A 58 -14.73 -12.75 -47.80
CA MET A 58 -13.72 -13.78 -47.56
C MET A 58 -14.23 -15.19 -47.87
N GLU A 59 -13.31 -16.14 -48.00
CA GLU A 59 -13.64 -17.55 -48.14
C GLU A 59 -14.44 -18.06 -46.92
N PRO A 60 -15.39 -19.00 -47.09
CA PRO A 60 -16.13 -19.57 -45.97
C PRO A 60 -15.17 -20.18 -44.94
N GLY A 61 -15.14 -19.61 -43.74
CA GLY A 61 -14.15 -19.96 -42.73
C GLY A 61 -14.23 -19.05 -41.52
N HIS A 62 -13.17 -19.07 -40.72
CA HIS A 62 -13.04 -18.22 -39.53
C HIS A 62 -12.49 -16.84 -39.92
N ASN A 63 -13.18 -15.76 -39.52
CA ASN A 63 -12.68 -14.40 -39.63
C ASN A 63 -11.96 -14.03 -38.34
N ALA A 64 -10.62 -13.96 -38.36
CA ALA A 64 -9.85 -13.63 -37.16
C ALA A 64 -10.17 -12.23 -36.59
N VAL A 65 -10.69 -11.31 -37.42
CA VAL A 65 -11.12 -9.98 -36.96
C VAL A 65 -12.37 -10.07 -36.09
N SER A 66 -13.27 -11.02 -36.34
CA SER A 66 -14.49 -11.21 -35.55
C SER A 66 -14.25 -11.71 -34.12
N THR A 67 -13.03 -12.13 -33.82
CA THR A 67 -12.59 -12.61 -32.50
C THR A 67 -11.65 -11.65 -31.78
N LEU A 68 -11.41 -10.45 -32.33
CA LEU A 68 -10.66 -9.44 -31.60
C LEU A 68 -11.49 -8.95 -30.41
N GLU A 69 -10.91 -9.05 -29.22
CA GLU A 69 -11.39 -8.40 -28.00
C GLU A 69 -10.55 -7.14 -27.82
N GLU A 70 -11.14 -5.98 -28.14
CA GLU A 70 -10.52 -4.67 -28.01
C GLU A 70 -11.30 -3.85 -26.98
N SER A 71 -10.62 -3.01 -26.20
CA SER A 71 -11.31 -2.03 -25.34
C SER A 71 -12.02 -0.99 -26.20
N ASP A 72 -13.09 -0.38 -25.66
CA ASP A 72 -13.82 0.69 -26.36
C ASP A 72 -12.88 1.84 -26.75
N LEU A 73 -11.89 2.15 -25.90
CA LEU A 73 -10.86 3.13 -26.19
C LEU A 73 -9.97 2.74 -27.37
N GLN A 74 -9.46 1.50 -27.42
CA GLN A 74 -8.60 1.05 -28.51
C GLN A 74 -9.36 1.08 -29.84
N ARG A 75 -10.65 0.74 -29.81
CA ARG A 75 -11.54 0.86 -30.96
C ARG A 75 -11.72 2.30 -31.42
N GLU A 76 -11.95 3.26 -30.51
CA GLU A 76 -12.08 4.67 -30.86
C GLU A 76 -10.80 5.26 -31.47
N ILE A 77 -9.63 4.88 -30.94
CA ILE A 77 -8.33 5.24 -31.52
C ILE A 77 -8.23 4.69 -32.93
N PHE A 78 -8.52 3.41 -33.13
CA PHE A 78 -8.50 2.79 -34.46
C PHE A 78 -9.41 3.52 -35.45
N GLU A 79 -10.69 3.72 -35.10
CA GLU A 79 -11.67 4.38 -35.95
C GLU A 79 -11.21 5.80 -36.32
N THR A 80 -10.64 6.54 -35.36
CA THR A 80 -10.11 7.89 -35.56
C THR A 80 -8.92 7.89 -36.51
N VAL A 81 -7.93 7.00 -36.29
CA VAL A 81 -6.77 6.82 -37.17
C VAL A 81 -7.22 6.51 -38.58
N MET A 82 -8.13 5.56 -38.75
CA MET A 82 -8.61 5.11 -40.05
C MET A 82 -9.44 6.17 -40.77
N SER A 83 -10.21 6.98 -40.05
CA SER A 83 -10.93 8.12 -40.61
C SER A 83 -9.99 9.17 -41.23
N ALA A 84 -8.84 9.42 -40.58
CA ALA A 84 -7.78 10.32 -41.02
C ALA A 84 -6.79 9.68 -42.01
N SER A 85 -7.04 8.44 -42.41
CA SER A 85 -6.19 7.64 -43.30
C SER A 85 -6.73 7.54 -44.71
N SER A 86 -5.84 7.25 -45.64
CA SER A 86 -6.18 6.85 -47.02
C SER A 86 -5.53 5.51 -47.34
N PHE A 87 -5.98 4.82 -48.40
CA PHE A 87 -5.35 3.57 -48.81
C PHE A 87 -5.11 3.52 -50.31
N GLU A 88 -4.12 2.75 -50.71
CA GLU A 88 -3.79 2.45 -52.10
C GLU A 88 -3.56 0.95 -52.28
N ILE A 89 -4.01 0.39 -53.40
CA ILE A 89 -3.77 -1.01 -53.76
C ILE A 89 -2.54 -1.10 -54.66
N ARG A 90 -1.51 -1.84 -54.22
CA ARG A 90 -0.22 -2.00 -54.92
C ARG A 90 0.06 -3.49 -55.18
N ASN A 91 1.07 -3.76 -56.01
CA ASN A 91 1.64 -5.08 -56.28
C ASN A 91 0.65 -6.22 -56.62
N VAL A 92 -0.49 -5.92 -57.24
CA VAL A 92 -1.53 -6.92 -57.56
C VAL A 92 -1.01 -8.00 -58.52
N GLN A 93 -1.08 -9.25 -58.06
CA GLN A 93 -0.76 -10.46 -58.82
C GLN A 93 -1.99 -11.36 -58.85
N GLY A 94 -2.23 -12.03 -59.98
CA GLY A 94 -3.40 -12.89 -60.09
C GLY A 94 -3.36 -13.78 -61.30
N ASN A 95 -3.74 -15.04 -61.09
CA ASN A 95 -3.85 -16.03 -62.16
C ASN A 95 -5.18 -16.76 -62.05
N THR A 96 -6.13 -16.40 -62.92
CA THR A 96 -7.47 -17.03 -62.94
C THR A 96 -7.44 -18.53 -63.22
N LYS A 97 -6.37 -19.05 -63.85
CA LYS A 97 -6.24 -20.50 -64.10
C LYS A 97 -5.82 -21.27 -62.85
N GLU A 98 -5.04 -20.62 -62.00
CA GLU A 98 -4.59 -21.19 -60.73
C GLU A 98 -5.56 -20.83 -59.59
N ALA A 99 -6.59 -20.00 -59.87
CA ALA A 99 -7.60 -19.54 -58.94
C ALA A 99 -7.02 -18.87 -57.68
N VAL A 100 -5.83 -18.27 -57.80
CA VAL A 100 -5.11 -17.59 -56.72
C VAL A 100 -4.62 -16.21 -57.16
N GLY A 101 -4.53 -15.31 -56.20
CA GLY A 101 -4.01 -13.96 -56.38
C GLY A 101 -3.57 -13.33 -55.06
N SER A 102 -2.94 -12.17 -55.15
CA SER A 102 -2.53 -11.36 -54.01
C SER A 102 -2.53 -9.88 -54.36
N ALA A 103 -2.71 -9.04 -53.35
CA ALA A 103 -2.56 -7.59 -53.45
C ALA A 103 -2.01 -7.03 -52.13
N ASP A 104 -1.23 -5.95 -52.23
CA ASP A 104 -0.81 -5.20 -51.07
C ASP A 104 -1.78 -4.02 -50.87
N ILE A 105 -2.39 -3.94 -49.70
CA ILE A 105 -3.18 -2.79 -49.25
C ILE A 105 -2.23 -1.91 -48.43
N VAL A 106 -1.91 -0.71 -48.94
CA VAL A 106 -1.06 0.25 -48.26
C VAL A 106 -1.92 1.33 -47.64
N PHE A 107 -2.02 1.35 -46.32
CA PHE A 107 -2.65 2.41 -45.55
C PHE A 107 -1.65 3.54 -45.30
N ILE A 108 -2.02 4.75 -45.67
CA ILE A 108 -1.29 5.98 -45.37
C ILE A 108 -2.01 6.62 -44.19
N MET A 109 -1.42 6.49 -43.01
CA MET A 109 -2.05 6.80 -41.72
C MET A 109 -1.27 7.85 -40.94
N PRO A 110 -1.89 8.57 -39.98
CA PRO A 110 -1.15 9.33 -38.97
C PRO A 110 0.00 8.52 -38.36
N ASP A 111 1.18 9.11 -38.24
CA ASP A 111 2.32 8.47 -37.56
C ASP A 111 2.17 8.59 -36.04
N LEU A 112 1.57 7.56 -35.44
CA LEU A 112 1.27 7.53 -34.00
C LEU A 112 2.53 7.42 -33.13
N GLU A 113 3.59 6.79 -33.62
CA GLU A 113 4.87 6.72 -32.88
C GLU A 113 5.49 8.11 -32.79
N ALA A 114 5.49 8.87 -33.89
CA ALA A 114 5.96 10.24 -33.89
C ALA A 114 5.07 11.17 -33.06
N LEU A 115 3.75 10.96 -33.06
CA LEU A 115 2.82 11.71 -32.22
C LEU A 115 3.09 11.42 -30.73
N ALA A 116 3.14 10.16 -30.33
CA ALA A 116 3.38 9.77 -28.94
C ALA A 116 4.76 10.20 -28.41
N ALA A 117 5.75 10.34 -29.29
CA ALA A 117 7.08 10.85 -28.93
C ALA A 117 7.13 12.38 -28.77
N SER A 118 6.05 13.10 -29.05
CA SER A 118 5.99 14.55 -28.84
C SER A 118 5.66 14.89 -27.38
N GLU A 119 6.31 15.92 -26.83
CA GLU A 119 6.08 16.37 -25.45
C GLU A 119 4.60 16.73 -25.20
N GLU A 120 3.91 17.31 -26.19
CA GLU A 120 2.49 17.66 -26.07
C GLU A 120 1.59 16.43 -25.96
N ALA A 121 1.92 15.33 -26.63
CA ALA A 121 1.06 14.15 -26.67
C ALA A 121 1.14 13.24 -25.44
N GLN A 122 2.19 13.37 -24.63
CA GLN A 122 2.34 12.59 -23.39
C GLN A 122 1.32 12.99 -22.31
N GLY A 123 0.67 14.15 -22.47
CA GLY A 123 -0.31 14.67 -21.52
C GLY A 123 -1.72 14.85 -22.06
N TYR A 124 -2.05 14.25 -23.21
CA TYR A 124 -3.40 14.39 -23.78
C TYR A 124 -4.44 13.58 -23.02
N SER A 125 -5.56 14.23 -22.72
CA SER A 125 -6.82 13.53 -22.45
C SER A 125 -7.25 12.72 -23.68
N LYS A 126 -8.14 11.76 -23.48
CA LYS A 126 -8.79 11.01 -24.57
C LYS A 126 -9.24 11.91 -25.73
N MET A 127 -9.98 12.98 -25.45
CA MET A 127 -10.52 13.86 -26.51
C MET A 127 -9.42 14.61 -27.27
N GLU A 128 -8.41 15.12 -26.57
CA GLU A 128 -7.29 15.82 -27.18
C GLU A 128 -6.45 14.88 -28.04
N LEU A 129 -6.27 13.63 -27.59
CA LEU A 129 -5.56 12.61 -28.35
C LEU A 129 -6.28 12.31 -29.67
N LEU A 130 -7.60 12.12 -29.65
CA LEU A 130 -8.37 11.85 -30.86
C LEU A 130 -8.36 13.05 -31.83
N ASP A 131 -8.43 14.29 -31.32
CA ASP A 131 -8.30 15.49 -32.15
C ASP A 131 -6.89 15.64 -32.73
N ALA A 132 -5.86 15.36 -31.92
CA ALA A 132 -4.47 15.38 -32.36
C ALA A 132 -4.21 14.36 -33.48
N ILE A 133 -4.69 13.12 -33.34
CA ILE A 133 -4.62 12.08 -34.39
C ILE A 133 -5.30 12.57 -35.67
N SER A 134 -6.50 13.15 -35.56
CA SER A 134 -7.30 13.63 -36.69
C SER A 134 -6.58 14.74 -37.48
N ASN A 135 -5.88 15.62 -36.76
CA ASN A 135 -5.19 16.77 -37.32
C ASN A 135 -3.70 16.52 -37.60
N TYR A 136 -3.18 15.31 -37.31
CA TYR A 136 -1.76 15.04 -37.43
C TYR A 136 -1.28 15.01 -38.88
N SER A 137 -0.29 15.86 -39.16
CA SER A 137 0.18 16.11 -40.53
C SER A 137 1.21 15.08 -41.02
N GLN A 138 1.98 14.48 -40.11
CA GLN A 138 2.95 13.45 -40.48
C GLN A 138 2.23 12.11 -40.69
N LYS A 139 2.60 11.42 -41.76
CA LYS A 139 1.97 10.17 -42.16
C LYS A 139 3.02 9.08 -42.32
N THR A 140 2.64 7.85 -41.96
CA THR A 140 3.41 6.63 -42.17
C THR A 140 2.64 5.68 -43.09
N GLU A 141 3.36 4.80 -43.79
CA GLU A 141 2.78 3.74 -44.60
C GLU A 141 2.78 2.42 -43.82
N SER A 142 1.62 1.79 -43.70
CA SER A 142 1.50 0.42 -43.21
C SER A 142 0.93 -0.46 -44.32
N THR A 143 1.56 -1.62 -44.56
CA THR A 143 1.20 -2.50 -45.67
C THR A 143 0.69 -3.84 -45.15
N ILE A 144 -0.49 -4.23 -45.65
CA ILE A 144 -1.07 -5.55 -45.43
C ILE A 144 -1.07 -6.29 -46.76
N THR A 145 -0.41 -7.44 -46.83
CA THR A 145 -0.50 -8.33 -47.99
C THR A 145 -1.70 -9.25 -47.83
N VAL A 146 -2.65 -9.16 -48.76
CA VAL A 146 -3.88 -9.96 -48.76
C VAL A 146 -3.82 -10.97 -49.89
N ASN A 147 -4.06 -12.25 -49.55
CA ASN A 147 -4.19 -13.32 -50.52
C ASN A 147 -5.67 -13.53 -50.89
N PHE A 148 -5.89 -13.88 -52.15
CA PHE A 148 -7.22 -14.08 -52.72
C PHE A 148 -7.34 -15.45 -53.39
N VAL A 149 -8.51 -16.05 -53.27
CA VAL A 149 -8.94 -17.25 -53.99
C VAL A 149 -10.13 -16.92 -54.88
N TYR A 150 -10.21 -17.57 -56.05
CA TYR A 150 -11.35 -17.41 -56.94
C TYR A 150 -12.36 -18.54 -56.73
N GLU A 151 -13.41 -18.27 -55.95
CA GLU A 151 -14.47 -19.21 -55.61
C GLU A 151 -15.85 -18.62 -55.86
N PHE A 152 -16.85 -19.48 -56.13
CA PHE A 152 -18.25 -19.06 -56.36
C PHE A 152 -18.46 -18.00 -57.46
N GLY A 153 -17.47 -17.77 -58.32
CA GLY A 153 -17.51 -16.78 -59.39
C GLY A 153 -17.02 -15.39 -58.98
N GLU A 154 -16.41 -15.25 -57.80
CA GLU A 154 -15.90 -14.00 -57.24
C GLU A 154 -14.49 -14.23 -56.66
N TRP A 155 -13.72 -13.16 -56.48
CA TRP A 155 -12.46 -13.21 -55.74
C TRP A 155 -12.74 -12.93 -54.27
N LEU A 156 -12.37 -13.88 -53.42
CA LEU A 156 -12.57 -13.82 -51.97
C LEU A 156 -11.22 -13.78 -51.27
N VAL A 157 -11.17 -13.09 -50.13
CA VAL A 157 -9.99 -13.04 -49.26
C VAL A 157 -9.78 -14.40 -48.58
N CYS A 158 -8.53 -14.88 -48.55
CA CYS A 158 -8.16 -16.09 -47.82
C CYS A 158 -8.30 -15.91 -46.30
N ALA A 159 -8.73 -16.94 -45.58
CA ALA A 159 -8.88 -16.93 -44.13
C ALA A 159 -7.55 -16.60 -43.43
N ASP A 160 -6.44 -17.14 -43.91
CA ASP A 160 -5.09 -16.85 -43.37
C ASP A 160 -4.72 -15.35 -43.47
N SER A 161 -5.29 -14.61 -44.43
CA SER A 161 -5.05 -13.16 -44.55
C SER A 161 -5.84 -12.34 -43.52
N THR A 162 -6.87 -12.93 -42.92
CA THR A 162 -7.64 -12.27 -41.85
C THR A 162 -6.85 -12.16 -40.55
N GLU A 163 -5.94 -13.09 -40.27
CA GLU A 163 -5.04 -13.01 -39.10
C GLU A 163 -4.06 -11.83 -39.24
N THR A 164 -3.51 -11.62 -40.44
CA THR A 164 -2.65 -10.45 -40.72
C THR A 164 -3.43 -9.15 -40.55
N THR A 165 -4.70 -9.15 -40.97
CA THR A 165 -5.60 -8.01 -40.81
C THR A 165 -5.91 -7.75 -39.34
N ALA A 166 -6.22 -8.79 -38.58
CA ALA A 166 -6.49 -8.68 -37.14
C ALA A 166 -5.27 -8.14 -36.38
N ASN A 167 -4.07 -8.64 -36.68
CA ASN A 167 -2.82 -8.14 -36.11
C ASN A 167 -2.54 -6.68 -36.47
N PHE A 168 -2.92 -6.24 -37.68
CA PHE A 168 -2.82 -4.84 -38.07
C PHE A 168 -3.75 -3.97 -37.22
N ILE A 169 -5.03 -4.35 -37.08
CA ILE A 169 -6.02 -3.61 -36.30
C ILE A 169 -5.57 -3.49 -34.84
N ALA A 170 -5.23 -4.62 -34.20
CA ALA A 170 -4.76 -4.65 -32.81
C ALA A 170 -3.42 -3.92 -32.59
N GLY A 171 -2.65 -3.69 -33.66
CA GLY A 171 -1.39 -2.95 -33.60
C GLY A 171 -1.58 -1.43 -33.59
N VAL A 172 -2.71 -0.91 -34.07
CA VAL A 172 -2.98 0.53 -34.08
C VAL A 172 -3.20 1.01 -32.64
N GLY A 173 -2.44 2.02 -32.21
CA GLY A 173 -2.59 2.64 -30.89
C GLY A 173 -1.98 1.88 -29.72
N LYS A 174 -1.37 0.70 -29.92
CA LYS A 174 -0.89 -0.19 -28.84
C LYS A 174 0.09 0.45 -27.83
N ASN A 175 0.81 1.50 -28.21
CA ASN A 175 1.77 2.20 -27.36
C ASN A 175 1.33 3.62 -27.00
N MET A 176 0.05 3.94 -27.18
CA MET A 176 -0.49 5.24 -26.82
C MET A 176 -1.03 5.16 -25.40
N GLU A 177 -0.43 5.94 -24.51
CA GLU A 177 -1.02 6.20 -23.21
C GLU A 177 -2.22 7.14 -23.40
N VAL A 178 -3.32 6.84 -22.73
CA VAL A 178 -4.51 7.69 -22.74
C VAL A 178 -4.87 7.98 -21.31
N LYS A 179 -4.93 9.27 -20.99
CA LYS A 179 -5.28 9.75 -19.67
C LYS A 179 -6.75 10.15 -19.65
N ALA A 180 -7.41 9.92 -18.52
CA ALA A 180 -8.80 10.34 -18.29
C ALA A 180 -8.97 11.86 -18.41
N ILE A 181 -7.92 12.60 -18.04
CA ILE A 181 -7.83 14.05 -18.02
C ILE A 181 -6.45 14.48 -18.55
N SER A 182 -6.33 15.70 -19.07
CA SER A 182 -5.04 16.20 -19.56
C SER A 182 -4.06 16.45 -18.41
N ASP A 183 -2.75 16.37 -18.66
CA ASP A 183 -1.75 16.64 -17.62
C ASP A 183 -1.90 18.04 -17.02
N ALA A 184 -2.10 19.04 -17.88
CA ALA A 184 -2.27 20.43 -17.43
C ALA A 184 -3.49 20.61 -16.53
N GLU A 185 -4.58 19.88 -16.81
CA GLU A 185 -5.81 19.95 -16.04
C GLU A 185 -5.77 19.09 -14.78
N ALA A 186 -5.12 17.92 -14.83
CA ALA A 186 -4.83 17.08 -13.67
C ALA A 186 -3.96 17.83 -12.65
N THR A 187 -2.87 18.44 -13.12
CA THR A 187 -2.00 19.27 -12.31
C THR A 187 -2.76 20.44 -11.71
N ALA A 188 -3.61 21.13 -12.48
CA ALA A 188 -4.40 22.24 -11.93
C ALA A 188 -5.39 21.81 -10.83
N VAL A 189 -5.99 20.61 -10.95
CA VAL A 189 -6.86 20.04 -9.92
C VAL A 189 -6.07 19.64 -8.68
N ALA A 190 -4.94 18.95 -8.85
CA ALA A 190 -4.05 18.57 -7.76
C ALA A 190 -3.48 19.81 -7.04
N ASP A 191 -3.01 20.81 -7.78
CA ASP A 191 -2.55 22.09 -7.23
C ASP A 191 -3.66 22.78 -6.44
N SER A 192 -4.90 22.81 -6.97
CA SER A 192 -6.03 23.39 -6.24
C SER A 192 -6.30 22.63 -4.93
N PHE A 193 -6.21 21.31 -4.94
CA PHE A 193 -6.40 20.48 -3.76
C PHE A 193 -5.30 20.73 -2.73
N ILE A 194 -4.02 20.65 -3.12
CA ILE A 194 -2.88 20.91 -2.24
C ILE A 194 -2.91 22.32 -1.67
N ASN A 195 -3.25 23.34 -2.47
CA ASN A 195 -3.32 24.72 -1.97
C ASN A 195 -4.41 24.92 -0.91
N LEU A 196 -5.57 24.25 -1.03
CA LEU A 196 -6.61 24.32 0.00
C LEU A 196 -6.13 23.73 1.32
N ILE A 197 -5.39 22.62 1.25
CA ILE A 197 -4.81 21.97 2.43
C ILE A 197 -3.69 22.83 3.02
N ALA A 198 -2.82 23.39 2.18
CA ALA A 198 -1.77 24.31 2.58
C ALA A 198 -2.30 25.60 3.24
N ASP A 199 -3.49 26.06 2.84
CA ASP A 199 -4.21 27.18 3.45
C ASP A 199 -4.96 26.78 4.73
N GLY A 200 -4.98 25.50 5.10
CA GLY A 200 -5.73 24.94 6.24
C GLY A 200 -7.24 24.87 6.01
N ASP A 201 -7.73 25.03 4.78
CA ASP A 201 -9.15 24.96 4.42
C ASP A 201 -9.57 23.52 4.08
N ILE A 202 -9.57 22.67 5.11
CA ILE A 202 -9.90 21.23 4.99
C ILE A 202 -11.33 21.01 4.54
N ASP A 203 -12.28 21.89 4.94
CA ASP A 203 -13.67 21.82 4.50
C ASP A 203 -13.79 22.01 2.98
N ALA A 204 -13.11 23.00 2.41
CA ALA A 204 -13.12 23.22 0.97
C ALA A 204 -12.36 22.11 0.21
N ALA A 205 -11.27 21.58 0.78
CA ALA A 205 -10.57 20.43 0.21
C ALA A 205 -11.48 19.17 0.19
N ALA A 206 -12.27 18.96 1.25
CA ALA A 206 -13.23 17.87 1.34
C ALA A 206 -14.38 18.00 0.33
N GLU A 207 -14.80 19.21 -0.05
CA GLU A 207 -15.83 19.40 -1.11
C GLU A 207 -15.36 18.92 -2.50
N ILE A 208 -14.04 18.86 -2.74
CA ILE A 208 -13.43 18.38 -3.99
C ILE A 208 -13.06 16.88 -3.88
N CYS A 209 -12.98 16.35 -2.66
CA CYS A 209 -12.74 14.94 -2.39
C CYS A 209 -14.04 14.15 -2.49
N THR A 210 -14.12 13.21 -3.44
CA THR A 210 -15.23 12.23 -3.49
C THR A 210 -14.66 10.84 -3.50
N ASP A 211 -14.14 10.40 -2.35
CA ASP A 211 -13.67 9.03 -2.20
C ASP A 211 -14.81 8.10 -1.72
N PRO A 212 -15.06 6.97 -2.38
CA PRO A 212 -15.85 5.87 -1.84
C PRO A 212 -15.07 4.93 -0.87
N THR A 213 -13.76 5.12 -0.65
CA THR A 213 -12.84 4.16 0.01
C THR A 213 -11.72 4.70 0.95
N GLY A 214 -11.45 6.00 1.11
CA GLY A 214 -10.20 6.44 1.77
C GLY A 214 -10.08 7.93 2.18
N THR A 215 -10.46 8.19 3.43
CA THR A 215 -9.70 8.96 4.43
C THR A 215 -8.77 10.10 3.97
N PHE A 216 -9.35 11.26 3.65
CA PHE A 216 -8.69 12.55 3.90
C PHE A 216 -9.09 13.15 5.27
N LEU A 217 -9.57 12.29 6.20
CA LEU A 217 -10.64 12.54 7.19
C LEU A 217 -12.00 12.21 6.58
N ASP A 218 -12.34 10.92 6.57
CA ASP A 218 -13.74 10.50 6.43
C ASP A 218 -14.58 11.28 7.47
N GLU A 219 -15.83 11.63 7.15
CA GLU A 219 -16.77 12.21 8.10
C GLU A 219 -16.84 11.34 9.38
N ASP A 220 -16.72 10.02 9.24
CA ASP A 220 -16.63 9.08 10.36
C ASP A 220 -15.35 9.26 11.20
N MET A 221 -14.20 9.53 10.58
CA MET A 221 -12.93 9.81 11.27
C MET A 221 -12.94 11.21 11.93
N ARG A 222 -13.53 12.19 11.25
CA ARG A 222 -13.72 13.55 11.79
C ARG A 222 -14.70 13.56 12.97
N ASN A 223 -15.68 12.67 12.96
CA ASN A 223 -16.65 12.49 14.03
C ASN A 223 -16.16 11.57 15.17
N SER A 224 -15.11 10.77 14.92
CA SER A 224 -14.48 9.92 15.95
C SER A 224 -13.32 10.61 16.67
N LEU A 225 -12.78 11.69 16.11
CA LEU A 225 -11.75 12.50 16.74
C LEU A 225 -12.38 13.48 17.77
N PRO A 226 -11.76 13.66 18.95
CA PRO A 226 -12.18 14.65 19.95
C PRO A 226 -12.30 16.08 19.38
N GLU A 227 -13.19 16.88 19.97
CA GLU A 227 -13.45 18.28 19.54
C GLU A 227 -12.15 19.11 19.58
N GLY A 228 -11.65 19.54 18.40
CA GLY A 228 -10.44 20.36 18.24
C GLY A 228 -9.24 19.66 17.59
N ALA A 229 -9.22 18.33 17.55
CA ALA A 229 -8.15 17.54 16.92
C ALA A 229 -8.05 17.80 15.40
N ALA A 230 -9.20 17.90 14.73
CA ALA A 230 -9.26 18.15 13.29
C ALA A 230 -8.66 19.52 12.91
N ASP A 231 -8.86 20.56 13.73
CA ASP A 231 -8.28 21.89 13.49
C ASP A 231 -6.74 21.87 13.62
N LYS A 232 -6.21 21.04 14.52
CA LYS A 232 -4.77 20.88 14.71
C LYS A 232 -4.11 19.98 13.67
N ALA A 233 -4.80 18.95 13.20
CA ALA A 233 -4.40 18.20 12.02
C ALA A 233 -4.32 19.11 10.79
N ALA A 234 -5.32 19.99 10.60
CA ALA A 234 -5.31 20.99 9.55
C ALA A 234 -4.11 21.95 9.65
N GLU A 235 -3.80 22.42 10.86
CA GLU A 235 -2.64 23.28 11.12
C GLU A 235 -1.33 22.57 10.77
N LEU A 236 -1.17 21.29 11.14
CA LEU A 236 0.00 20.49 10.76
C LEU A 236 0.13 20.36 9.24
N TYR A 237 -0.96 20.07 8.53
CA TYR A 237 -0.93 19.97 7.07
C TYR A 237 -0.56 21.30 6.40
N ALA A 238 -1.08 22.42 6.93
CA ALA A 238 -0.72 23.75 6.47
C ALA A 238 0.78 24.04 6.70
N GLU A 239 1.33 23.71 7.86
CA GLU A 239 2.76 23.90 8.16
C GLU A 239 3.66 23.06 7.23
N VAL A 240 3.27 21.83 6.90
CA VAL A 240 4.04 20.97 5.98
C VAL A 240 3.93 21.44 4.52
N LEU A 241 2.73 21.79 4.06
CA LEU A 241 2.47 22.02 2.64
C LEU A 241 2.61 23.48 2.19
N SER A 242 2.55 24.46 3.10
CA SER A 242 2.63 25.90 2.75
C SER A 242 3.95 26.30 2.09
N ASP A 243 5.04 25.65 2.46
CA ASP A 243 6.38 25.86 1.89
C ASP A 243 6.81 24.73 0.93
N PHE A 244 5.89 23.84 0.53
CA PHE A 244 6.20 22.73 -0.37
C PHE A 244 6.45 23.23 -1.80
N ASP A 245 7.73 23.30 -2.18
CA ASP A 245 8.17 23.57 -3.55
C ASP A 245 8.36 22.22 -4.27
N TYR A 246 7.55 21.95 -5.29
CA TYR A 246 7.46 20.65 -5.94
C TYR A 246 7.49 20.70 -7.47
N GLU A 247 7.99 19.63 -8.05
CA GLU A 247 7.80 19.28 -9.46
C GLU A 247 6.68 18.24 -9.58
N THR A 248 5.91 18.32 -10.67
CA THR A 248 4.76 17.43 -10.90
C THR A 248 5.06 16.44 -12.03
N SER A 249 4.66 15.19 -11.82
CA SER A 249 4.55 14.18 -12.88
C SER A 249 3.15 13.58 -12.88
N VAL A 250 2.64 13.24 -14.07
CA VAL A 250 1.28 12.70 -14.24
C VAL A 250 1.35 11.39 -15.00
N SER A 251 0.73 10.35 -14.46
CA SER A 251 0.63 9.03 -15.10
C SER A 251 -0.81 8.51 -15.12
N ALA A 252 -1.17 7.75 -16.15
CA ALA A 252 -2.48 7.11 -16.21
C ALA A 252 -2.58 5.96 -15.18
N LEU A 253 -3.66 5.94 -14.39
CA LEU A 253 -4.02 4.81 -13.54
C LEU A 253 -5.02 3.89 -14.25
N ASP A 254 -6.12 4.49 -14.71
CA ASP A 254 -7.18 3.81 -15.44
C ASP A 254 -7.89 4.79 -16.42
N GLU A 255 -9.01 4.36 -16.99
CA GLU A 255 -9.78 5.15 -17.96
C GLU A 255 -10.52 6.36 -17.36
N THR A 256 -10.63 6.43 -16.04
CA THR A 256 -11.32 7.46 -15.25
C THR A 256 -10.40 8.25 -14.34
N SER A 257 -9.18 7.79 -14.09
CA SER A 257 -8.27 8.41 -13.11
C SER A 257 -6.83 8.52 -13.57
N VAL A 258 -6.12 9.51 -13.02
CA VAL A 258 -4.69 9.72 -13.20
C VAL A 258 -4.01 9.90 -11.84
N LEU A 259 -2.77 9.46 -11.72
CA LEU A 259 -1.92 9.72 -10.56
C LEU A 259 -1.05 10.95 -10.84
N VAL A 260 -1.18 11.95 -9.98
CA VAL A 260 -0.36 13.16 -9.98
C VAL A 260 0.64 13.04 -8.82
N THR A 261 1.90 12.78 -9.13
CA THR A 261 2.98 12.70 -8.14
C THR A 261 3.68 14.05 -8.04
N LEU A 262 3.77 14.56 -6.81
CA LEU A 262 4.39 15.83 -6.45
C LEU A 262 5.67 15.50 -5.67
N THR A 263 6.82 15.84 -6.23
CA THR A 263 8.12 15.54 -5.63
C THR A 263 8.88 16.84 -5.40
N GLY A 264 9.34 17.08 -4.19
CA GLY A 264 9.92 18.35 -3.81
C GLY A 264 10.62 18.32 -2.45
N THR A 265 10.59 19.45 -1.76
CA THR A 265 11.10 19.56 -0.39
C THR A 265 10.06 20.19 0.53
N ALA A 266 9.85 19.58 1.69
CA ALA A 266 8.94 20.06 2.74
C ALA A 266 9.63 19.93 4.12
N PRO A 267 9.09 20.52 5.19
CA PRO A 267 9.54 20.24 6.55
C PRO A 267 9.52 18.74 6.85
N ASP A 268 10.58 18.23 7.48
CA ASP A 268 10.73 16.80 7.75
C ASP A 268 9.91 16.38 8.98
N VAL A 269 8.73 15.82 8.73
CA VAL A 269 7.80 15.33 9.76
C VAL A 269 8.38 14.15 10.54
N ALA A 270 9.18 13.29 9.90
CA ALA A 270 9.76 12.11 10.55
C ALA A 270 10.86 12.51 11.54
N ASP A 271 11.72 13.44 11.14
CA ASP A 271 12.72 14.04 12.03
C ASP A 271 12.04 14.83 13.16
N ALA A 272 11.00 15.62 12.86
CA ALA A 272 10.24 16.34 13.89
C ALA A 272 9.59 15.39 14.91
N LYS A 273 9.01 14.28 14.46
CA LYS A 273 8.45 13.23 15.32
C LYS A 273 9.54 12.59 16.19
N THR A 274 10.70 12.32 15.61
CA THR A 274 11.86 11.78 16.34
C THR A 274 12.40 12.77 17.38
N ASP A 275 12.47 14.06 17.06
CA ASP A 275 12.89 15.11 17.98
C ASP A 275 11.85 15.39 19.08
N MET A 276 10.58 15.11 18.80
CA MET A 276 9.50 15.14 19.78
C MET A 276 9.65 13.99 20.78
N THR A 277 9.80 12.75 20.31
CA THR A 277 9.88 11.55 21.15
C THR A 277 11.17 11.50 21.99
N ASN A 278 12.25 12.10 21.50
CA ASN A 278 13.50 12.24 22.24
C ASN A 278 13.52 13.42 23.23
N ASP A 279 12.51 14.29 23.21
CA ASP A 279 12.41 15.40 24.17
C ASP A 279 11.57 14.97 25.38
N GLU A 280 12.29 14.57 26.43
CA GLU A 280 11.73 14.13 27.70
C GLU A 280 10.68 15.11 28.27
N ALA A 281 10.93 16.43 28.21
CA ALA A 281 10.00 17.41 28.76
C ALA A 281 8.69 17.49 27.94
N THR A 282 8.80 17.36 26.61
CA THR A 282 7.63 17.34 25.72
C THR A 282 6.82 16.07 25.94
N MET A 283 7.47 14.92 26.00
CA MET A 283 6.80 13.63 26.23
C MET A 283 6.15 13.53 27.61
N ILE A 284 6.83 14.01 28.67
CA ILE A 284 6.22 14.13 30.01
C ILE A 284 4.96 14.98 29.97
N GLY A 285 4.97 16.11 29.25
CA GLY A 285 3.80 16.99 29.12
C GLY A 285 2.61 16.32 28.41
N ILE A 286 2.89 15.58 27.32
CA ILE A 286 1.86 14.83 26.58
C ILE A 286 1.22 13.76 27.48
N TYR A 287 2.03 12.91 28.12
CA TYR A 287 1.53 11.86 29.00
C TYR A 287 0.87 12.42 30.27
N ALA A 288 1.33 13.56 30.79
CA ALA A 288 0.69 14.22 31.91
C ALA A 288 -0.73 14.70 31.56
N ALA A 289 -0.94 15.25 30.36
CA ALA A 289 -2.27 15.64 29.89
C ALA A 289 -3.21 14.43 29.72
N ALA A 290 -2.68 13.30 29.22
CA ALA A 290 -3.43 12.05 29.11
C ALA A 290 -3.84 11.49 30.48
N ILE A 291 -2.89 11.44 31.44
CA ILE A 291 -3.14 10.97 32.81
C ILE A 291 -4.15 11.88 33.53
N ASP A 292 -3.98 13.21 33.46
CA ASP A 292 -4.89 14.17 34.09
C ASP A 292 -6.32 14.02 33.55
N SER A 293 -6.46 13.79 32.24
CA SER A 293 -7.76 13.55 31.61
C SER A 293 -8.42 12.27 32.14
N ALA A 294 -7.66 11.17 32.18
CA ALA A 294 -8.14 9.89 32.71
C ALA A 294 -8.56 9.99 34.19
N VAL A 295 -7.72 10.61 35.03
CA VAL A 295 -7.96 10.75 36.47
C VAL A 295 -9.20 11.61 36.78
N ASN A 296 -9.42 12.66 36.00
CA ASN A 296 -10.57 13.56 36.20
C ASN A 296 -11.83 13.12 35.45
N GLY A 297 -11.78 12.02 34.69
CA GLY A 297 -12.89 11.54 33.88
C GLY A 297 -13.27 12.53 32.77
N THR A 298 -12.30 13.23 32.19
CA THR A 298 -12.47 14.12 31.04
C THR A 298 -11.91 13.48 29.78
N GLU A 299 -12.43 13.91 28.62
CA GLU A 299 -11.90 13.48 27.33
C GLU A 299 -10.49 14.05 27.13
N PHE A 300 -9.55 13.20 26.69
CA PHE A 300 -8.20 13.62 26.35
C PHE A 300 -8.23 14.48 25.08
N ASP A 301 -7.54 15.61 25.11
CA ASP A 301 -7.39 16.49 23.96
C ASP A 301 -6.11 16.15 23.18
N PRO A 302 -6.20 15.43 22.03
CA PRO A 302 -5.04 15.06 21.25
C PRO A 302 -4.35 16.27 20.59
N ALA A 303 -4.96 17.46 20.61
CA ALA A 303 -4.33 18.71 20.15
C ALA A 303 -2.95 18.94 20.75
N VAL A 304 -2.71 18.49 21.99
CA VAL A 304 -1.41 18.60 22.67
C VAL A 304 -0.29 17.87 21.91
N ILE A 305 -0.61 16.74 21.25
CA ILE A 305 0.35 15.97 20.46
C ILE A 305 0.69 16.72 19.16
N TYR A 306 -0.34 17.24 18.47
CA TYR A 306 -0.15 18.03 17.26
C TYR A 306 0.63 19.32 17.55
N ASP A 307 0.32 20.03 18.64
CA ASP A 307 1.05 21.25 19.05
C ASP A 307 2.53 20.98 19.33
N ALA A 308 2.83 19.86 19.99
CA ALA A 308 4.20 19.42 20.22
C ALA A 308 4.92 19.13 18.90
N LEU A 309 4.28 18.40 17.98
CA LEU A 309 4.85 18.07 16.69
C LEU A 309 5.10 19.33 15.83
N ILE A 310 4.12 20.25 15.76
CA ILE A 310 4.25 21.53 15.04
C ILE A 310 5.42 22.36 15.61
N THR A 311 5.55 22.39 16.94
CA THR A 311 6.67 23.08 17.61
C THR A 311 8.03 22.51 17.19
N LYS A 312 8.12 21.18 17.04
CA LYS A 312 9.34 20.49 16.59
C LYS A 312 9.59 20.69 15.10
N LEU A 313 8.53 20.70 14.29
CA LEU A 313 8.56 20.99 12.86
C LEU A 313 9.23 22.33 12.56
N ALA A 314 8.94 23.36 13.35
CA ALA A 314 9.54 24.68 13.21
C ALA A 314 11.08 24.71 13.38
N THR A 315 11.64 23.67 14.01
CA THR A 315 13.08 23.47 14.18
C THR A 315 13.65 22.33 13.35
N ALA A 316 12.79 21.50 12.76
CA ALA A 316 13.17 20.42 11.88
C ALA A 316 13.80 20.98 10.60
N GLY A 317 14.66 20.17 9.97
CA GLY A 317 15.17 20.50 8.64
C GLY A 317 14.07 20.44 7.58
N VAL A 318 14.44 20.83 6.36
CA VAL A 318 13.65 20.48 5.17
C VAL A 318 14.24 19.22 4.54
N GLY A 319 13.39 18.26 4.23
CA GLY A 319 13.75 16.97 3.66
C GLY A 319 13.13 16.78 2.27
N PRO A 320 13.58 15.76 1.51
CA PRO A 320 12.86 15.33 0.32
C PRO A 320 11.46 14.87 0.71
N PHE A 321 10.45 15.34 -0.02
CA PHE A 321 9.06 15.01 0.24
C PHE A 321 8.37 14.61 -1.07
N GLU A 322 7.64 13.51 -1.02
CA GLU A 322 6.84 13.00 -2.14
C GLU A 322 5.43 12.70 -1.65
N ILE A 323 4.45 13.23 -2.38
CA ILE A 323 3.04 12.96 -2.15
C ILE A 323 2.36 12.74 -3.49
N SER A 324 1.41 11.80 -3.52
CA SER A 324 0.65 11.51 -4.72
C SER A 324 -0.84 11.82 -4.53
N VAL A 325 -1.44 12.41 -5.55
CA VAL A 325 -2.84 12.80 -5.62
C VAL A 325 -3.49 12.06 -6.79
N ILE A 326 -4.53 11.29 -6.51
CA ILE A 326 -5.36 10.65 -7.53
C ILE A 326 -6.41 11.67 -7.97
N VAL A 327 -6.41 12.00 -9.26
CA VAL A 327 -7.43 12.86 -9.88
C VAL A 327 -8.34 12.00 -10.72
N SER A 328 -9.63 12.01 -10.40
CA SER A 328 -10.65 11.19 -11.06
C SER A 328 -11.67 12.04 -11.79
N VAL A 329 -12.23 11.51 -12.88
CA VAL A 329 -13.28 12.13 -13.68
C VAL A 329 -14.48 11.19 -13.76
N ASP A 330 -15.64 11.65 -13.31
CA ASP A 330 -16.88 10.87 -13.38
C ASP A 330 -17.55 10.92 -14.78
N GLU A 331 -18.63 10.13 -14.96
CA GLU A 331 -19.39 10.11 -16.22
C GLU A 331 -20.00 11.47 -16.61
N ALA A 332 -20.24 12.35 -15.64
CA ALA A 332 -20.76 13.69 -15.86
C ALA A 332 -19.65 14.72 -16.16
N GLY A 333 -18.39 14.32 -16.08
CA GLY A 333 -17.21 15.16 -16.24
C GLY A 333 -16.85 15.98 -15.00
N ASN A 334 -17.42 15.66 -13.84
CA ASN A 334 -16.98 16.24 -12.57
C ASN A 334 -15.63 15.62 -12.20
N LYS A 335 -14.79 16.44 -11.57
CA LYS A 335 -13.44 16.08 -11.18
C LYS A 335 -13.36 16.02 -9.69
N SER A 336 -12.64 15.04 -9.19
CA SER A 336 -12.31 14.91 -7.78
C SER A 336 -10.83 14.67 -7.60
N ALA A 337 -10.32 15.02 -6.43
CA ALA A 337 -8.95 14.77 -6.04
C ALA A 337 -8.97 14.04 -4.69
N MET A 338 -8.08 13.07 -4.53
CA MET A 338 -7.85 12.42 -3.26
C MET A 338 -6.39 12.05 -3.12
N PHE A 339 -5.96 11.90 -1.90
CA PHE A 339 -4.62 11.47 -1.56
C PHE A 339 -4.46 9.96 -1.87
N ASP A 340 -3.33 9.58 -2.47
CA ASP A 340 -3.00 8.16 -2.67
C ASP A 340 -2.57 7.55 -1.33
N SER A 341 -3.42 6.71 -0.74
CA SER A 341 -3.18 6.05 0.55
C SER A 341 -1.91 5.21 0.61
N THR A 342 -1.28 4.93 -0.54
CA THR A 342 0.00 4.20 -0.61
C THR A 342 1.22 5.12 -0.66
N SER A 343 1.04 6.44 -0.81
CA SER A 343 2.17 7.38 -0.87
C SER A 343 2.77 7.62 0.51
N GLU A 344 4.10 7.65 0.57
CA GLU A 344 4.88 7.80 1.80
C GLU A 344 4.54 9.10 2.55
N GLY A 345 4.26 10.19 1.81
CA GLY A 345 3.92 11.49 2.37
C GLY A 345 2.61 11.51 3.18
N ILE A 346 1.64 10.64 2.87
CA ILE A 346 0.37 10.55 3.62
C ILE A 346 0.52 9.71 4.89
N ILE A 347 1.33 8.65 4.84
CA ILE A 347 1.57 7.77 5.99
C ILE A 347 2.38 8.51 7.08
N LEU A 348 3.22 9.48 6.70
CA LEU A 348 3.91 10.37 7.65
C LEU A 348 2.99 11.42 8.29
N LEU A 349 1.82 11.65 7.70
CA LEU A 349 0.76 12.53 8.19
C LEU A 349 -0.32 11.74 8.97
N ASP A 350 -0.11 10.43 9.14
CA ASP A 350 -0.95 9.53 9.92
C ASP A 350 -0.79 9.84 11.43
N THR A 351 -1.89 9.67 12.17
CA THR A 351 -2.12 10.29 13.48
C THR A 351 -0.93 10.12 14.45
N PRO A 352 -0.35 11.23 14.95
CA PRO A 352 0.76 11.17 15.91
C PRO A 352 0.32 10.58 17.27
N GLU A 353 -0.99 10.36 17.45
CA GLU A 353 -1.63 9.65 18.55
C GLU A 353 -1.14 8.19 18.71
N SER A 354 -0.65 7.57 17.63
CA SER A 354 0.02 6.25 17.68
C SER A 354 1.14 6.17 18.74
N LEU A 355 1.77 7.30 19.07
CA LEU A 355 2.81 7.38 20.09
C LEU A 355 2.32 7.09 21.51
N LEU A 356 1.02 7.28 21.80
CA LEU A 356 0.45 6.97 23.11
C LEU A 356 0.38 5.46 23.36
N TYR A 357 0.32 4.67 22.28
CA TYR A 357 0.16 3.22 22.30
C TYR A 357 1.48 2.45 22.08
N ASP A 358 2.60 3.17 21.94
CA ASP A 358 3.92 2.56 21.87
C ASP A 358 4.35 2.10 23.26
N GLU A 359 4.51 0.77 23.44
CA GLU A 359 4.84 0.14 24.72
C GLU A 359 6.16 0.67 25.31
N GLU A 360 7.21 0.79 24.50
CA GLU A 360 8.54 1.18 24.97
C GLU A 360 8.58 2.66 25.39
N ILE A 361 7.86 3.52 24.65
CA ILE A 361 7.70 4.93 24.99
C ILE A 361 6.82 5.10 26.25
N SER A 362 5.70 4.38 26.33
CA SER A 362 4.73 4.51 27.41
C SER A 362 5.28 4.04 28.76
N GLU A 363 6.00 2.91 28.80
CA GLU A 363 6.68 2.42 30.02
C GLU A 363 7.67 3.42 30.61
N THR A 364 8.31 4.21 29.74
CA THR A 364 9.29 5.23 30.16
C THR A 364 8.61 6.49 30.67
N TYR A 365 7.62 7.02 29.94
CA TYR A 365 7.10 8.36 30.19
C TYR A 365 5.88 8.41 31.12
N ILE A 366 5.09 7.34 31.25
CA ILE A 366 3.96 7.30 32.20
C ILE A 366 4.43 7.51 33.65
N PRO A 367 5.46 6.80 34.16
CA PRO A 367 5.93 7.01 35.53
C PRO A 367 6.50 8.42 35.76
N LEU A 368 7.22 8.97 34.78
CA LEU A 368 7.80 10.32 34.85
C LEU A 368 6.71 11.40 34.84
N ALA A 369 5.69 11.25 34.00
CA ALA A 369 4.53 12.13 33.94
C ALA A 369 3.69 12.07 35.22
N ALA A 370 3.42 10.87 35.72
CA ALA A 370 2.72 10.69 37.00
C ALA A 370 3.49 11.34 38.16
N GLN A 371 4.81 11.19 38.20
CA GLN A 371 5.64 11.84 39.22
C GLN A 371 5.59 13.37 39.11
N SER A 372 5.62 13.92 37.90
CA SER A 372 5.48 15.37 37.67
C SER A 372 4.13 15.89 38.18
N LEU A 373 3.03 15.19 37.87
CA LEU A 373 1.70 15.56 38.34
C LEU A 373 1.55 15.45 39.87
N LEU A 374 2.22 14.47 40.49
CA LEU A 374 2.27 14.32 41.95
C LEU A 374 3.04 15.48 42.59
N ASP A 375 4.19 15.84 42.04
CA ASP A 375 5.02 16.97 42.51
C ASP A 375 4.29 18.32 42.36
N GLU A 376 3.42 18.44 41.36
CA GLU A 376 2.56 19.60 41.12
C GLU A 376 1.27 19.61 41.96
N GLU A 377 1.06 18.60 42.81
CA GLU A 377 -0.16 18.42 43.62
C GLU A 377 -1.46 18.31 42.79
N ILE A 378 -1.36 17.90 41.51
CA ILE A 378 -2.51 17.70 40.61
C ILE A 378 -3.17 16.34 40.90
N ILE A 379 -2.35 15.30 41.08
CA ILE A 379 -2.80 13.97 41.52
C ILE A 379 -2.37 13.67 42.94
N THR A 380 -3.09 12.78 43.62
CA THR A 380 -2.76 12.30 44.97
C THR A 380 -1.73 11.17 44.93
N GLN A 381 -1.10 10.89 46.08
CA GLN A 381 -0.20 9.74 46.22
C GLN A 381 -0.88 8.41 45.88
N ASP A 382 -2.17 8.26 46.24
CA ASP A 382 -2.93 7.04 45.96
C ASP A 382 -3.15 6.88 44.44
N GLN A 383 -3.51 7.96 43.75
CA GLN A 383 -3.63 7.97 42.29
C GLN A 383 -2.29 7.74 41.59
N TYR A 384 -1.21 8.36 42.08
CA TYR A 384 0.15 8.07 41.60
C TYR A 384 0.48 6.58 41.74
N SER A 385 0.24 5.99 42.91
CA SER A 385 0.50 4.56 43.15
C SER A 385 -0.39 3.66 42.30
N GLU A 386 -1.60 4.08 41.94
CA GLU A 386 -2.46 3.36 41.01
C GLU A 386 -1.95 3.43 39.57
N ILE A 387 -1.49 4.61 39.13
CA ILE A 387 -0.95 4.86 37.79
C ILE A 387 0.41 4.17 37.62
N THR A 388 1.35 4.36 38.56
CA THR A 388 2.69 3.80 38.48
C THR A 388 2.76 2.37 38.99
N GLY A 389 1.87 1.95 39.89
CA GLY A 389 1.76 0.56 40.34
C GLY A 389 1.34 -0.40 39.24
N ARG A 390 0.84 0.11 38.09
CA ARG A 390 0.68 -0.62 36.83
C ARG A 390 2.03 -0.93 36.14
N TYR A 391 3.08 -0.14 36.39
CA TYR A 391 4.42 -0.24 35.77
C TYR A 391 5.56 -0.55 36.77
N SER A 392 5.26 -0.57 38.07
CA SER A 392 6.18 -0.90 39.15
C SER A 392 5.64 -2.07 39.96
N PHE A 393 5.76 -3.28 39.44
CA PHE A 393 5.65 -4.46 40.28
C PHE A 393 7.04 -4.83 40.77
N GLU A 394 7.32 -4.56 42.05
CA GLU A 394 8.37 -5.29 42.75
C GLU A 394 7.92 -6.76 42.78
N LEU A 395 8.50 -7.57 41.90
CA LEU A 395 8.50 -9.02 42.04
C LEU A 395 9.07 -9.33 43.43
N ASP A 396 8.24 -9.83 44.34
CA ASP A 396 8.79 -10.60 45.46
C ASP A 396 9.56 -11.75 44.82
N SER A 397 10.89 -11.73 44.94
CA SER A 397 11.84 -12.48 44.12
C SER A 397 11.71 -14.01 44.17
N SER A 398 10.73 -14.52 44.91
CA SER A 398 10.40 -15.93 45.06
C SER A 398 9.22 -16.39 44.19
N ILE A 399 8.24 -15.54 43.85
CA ILE A 399 7.04 -15.94 43.08
C ILE A 399 7.24 -15.64 41.59
N THR A 400 6.97 -16.64 40.74
CA THR A 400 7.04 -16.48 39.28
C THR A 400 5.63 -16.39 38.70
N VAL A 401 5.41 -15.43 37.79
CA VAL A 401 4.13 -15.28 37.07
C VAL A 401 4.38 -15.35 35.57
N GLU A 402 3.63 -16.19 34.88
CA GLU A 402 3.57 -16.25 33.41
C GLU A 402 2.16 -15.85 32.94
N TYR A 403 2.09 -15.09 31.85
CA TYR A 403 0.84 -14.58 31.28
C TYR A 403 0.70 -15.06 29.83
N GLU A 404 -0.45 -15.64 29.49
CA GLU A 404 -0.76 -16.11 28.14
C GLU A 404 -2.19 -15.72 27.71
N GLY A 405 -2.29 -14.77 26.77
CA GLY A 405 -3.51 -14.37 26.03
C GLY A 405 -4.32 -13.24 26.70
N GLY A 406 -5.08 -12.40 25.96
CA GLY A 406 -5.32 -12.34 24.51
C GLY A 406 -5.76 -10.94 24.03
N ASP A 407 -5.09 -10.43 22.98
CA ASP A 407 -5.14 -9.06 22.41
C ASP A 407 -4.73 -7.89 23.33
N ASN A 408 -4.27 -6.79 22.73
CA ASN A 408 -3.70 -5.58 23.37
C ASN A 408 -4.69 -4.79 24.27
N CYS A 409 -5.86 -5.35 24.55
CA CYS A 409 -6.99 -4.67 25.21
C CYS A 409 -7.15 -5.04 26.68
N TYR A 410 -6.29 -5.92 27.21
CA TYR A 410 -6.34 -6.40 28.59
C TYR A 410 -4.98 -6.33 29.26
N ASP A 411 -4.95 -5.86 30.50
CA ASP A 411 -3.73 -5.81 31.32
C ASP A 411 -3.95 -6.57 32.65
N PHE A 412 -2.87 -7.11 33.21
CA PHE A 412 -2.92 -7.99 34.36
C PHE A 412 -1.99 -7.55 35.49
N GLY A 413 -2.54 -7.46 36.70
CA GLY A 413 -1.78 -7.24 37.93
C GLY A 413 -2.11 -8.28 39.01
N TYR A 414 -1.22 -8.46 39.97
CA TYR A 414 -1.50 -9.29 41.15
C TYR A 414 -0.89 -8.68 42.42
N GLU A 415 -1.48 -8.98 43.57
CA GLU A 415 -1.02 -8.62 44.91
C GLU A 415 -1.14 -9.86 45.82
N VAL A 416 -0.05 -10.25 46.47
CA VAL A 416 -0.06 -11.34 47.45
C VAL A 416 -0.53 -10.81 48.80
N LYS A 417 -1.52 -11.48 49.40
CA LYS A 417 -2.11 -11.15 50.70
C LYS A 417 -1.96 -12.34 51.65
N ASP A 418 -2.13 -12.07 52.94
CA ASP A 418 -2.05 -13.09 53.99
C ASP A 418 -3.07 -14.24 53.83
N ASP A 419 -4.13 -14.05 53.04
CA ASP A 419 -5.24 -14.98 52.80
C ASP A 419 -5.43 -15.40 51.34
N GLY A 420 -4.52 -15.00 50.44
CA GLY A 420 -4.60 -15.39 49.04
C GLY A 420 -3.84 -14.48 48.08
N ILE A 421 -4.07 -14.66 46.78
CA ILE A 421 -3.53 -13.80 45.74
C ILE A 421 -4.68 -13.00 45.15
N LEU A 422 -4.65 -11.69 45.33
CA LEU A 422 -5.56 -10.78 44.63
C LEU A 422 -5.02 -10.60 43.21
N ILE A 423 -5.91 -10.76 42.25
CA ILE A 423 -5.67 -10.61 40.83
C ILE A 423 -6.52 -9.45 40.33
N ARG A 424 -5.92 -8.58 39.53
CA ARG A 424 -6.60 -7.50 38.80
C ARG A 424 -6.48 -7.76 37.31
N VAL A 425 -7.62 -7.73 36.62
CA VAL A 425 -7.71 -7.74 35.15
C VAL A 425 -8.32 -6.41 34.72
N THR A 426 -7.54 -5.60 34.02
CA THR A 426 -7.96 -4.31 33.48
C THR A 426 -8.53 -4.52 32.09
N THR A 427 -9.74 -4.01 31.83
CA THR A 427 -10.34 -4.05 30.49
C THR A 427 -10.33 -2.62 29.93
N TRP A 428 -9.64 -2.35 28.82
CA TRP A 428 -9.54 -0.97 28.32
C TRP A 428 -10.82 -0.54 27.59
N GLY A 429 -11.82 -0.01 28.31
CA GLY A 429 -12.93 0.76 27.74
C GLY A 429 -14.01 0.01 26.95
N PHE A 430 -14.08 -1.32 27.03
CA PHE A 430 -15.06 -2.12 26.28
C PHE A 430 -16.30 -2.52 27.09
N TYR A 431 -16.26 -2.45 28.42
CA TYR A 431 -17.30 -3.02 29.28
C TYR A 431 -17.82 -2.01 30.32
N ASP A 432 -19.14 -2.03 30.51
CA ASP A 432 -19.82 -1.15 31.46
C ASP A 432 -19.63 -1.63 32.90
N GLN A 433 -19.73 -0.70 33.87
CA GLN A 433 -19.81 -1.04 35.28
C GLN A 433 -20.93 -2.04 35.55
N GLY A 434 -20.64 -3.10 36.32
CA GLY A 434 -21.57 -4.18 36.61
C GLY A 434 -21.56 -5.33 35.60
N THR A 435 -20.75 -5.28 34.53
CA THR A 435 -20.44 -6.47 33.71
C THR A 435 -19.79 -7.55 34.57
N GLN A 436 -20.19 -8.82 34.33
CA GLN A 436 -19.70 -10.00 35.03
C GLN A 436 -19.00 -10.94 34.06
N PHE A 437 -17.87 -11.47 34.48
CA PHE A 437 -17.06 -12.44 33.75
C PHE A 437 -16.98 -13.75 34.53
N ASP A 438 -17.00 -14.84 33.79
CA ASP A 438 -16.70 -16.15 34.33
C ASP A 438 -15.18 -16.34 34.43
N TYR A 439 -14.72 -17.00 35.48
CA TYR A 439 -13.33 -17.40 35.61
C TYR A 439 -13.19 -18.82 36.16
N GLU A 440 -12.10 -19.47 35.80
CA GLU A 440 -11.67 -20.76 36.35
C GLU A 440 -10.28 -20.64 36.97
N VAL A 441 -10.11 -21.21 38.15
CA VAL A 441 -8.81 -21.33 38.82
C VAL A 441 -8.46 -22.80 38.94
N LEU A 442 -7.50 -23.26 38.15
CA LEU A 442 -6.86 -24.55 38.32
C LEU A 442 -5.76 -24.43 39.39
N ARG A 443 -5.97 -25.09 40.52
CA ARG A 443 -5.06 -25.13 41.66
C ARG A 443 -4.28 -26.44 41.61
N GLU A 444 -2.98 -26.35 41.42
CA GLU A 444 -2.05 -27.48 41.38
C GLU A 444 -1.02 -27.34 42.51
N PRO A 445 -1.40 -27.66 43.77
CA PRO A 445 -0.47 -27.57 44.89
C PRO A 445 0.70 -28.55 44.71
N ALA A 446 1.88 -28.21 45.25
CA ALA A 446 3.07 -29.05 45.12
C ALA A 446 2.87 -30.46 45.71
N GLU A 447 2.07 -30.58 46.77
CA GLU A 447 1.59 -31.84 47.32
C GLU A 447 0.05 -31.82 47.46
N GLY A 448 -0.67 -32.69 46.72
CA GLY A 448 -2.13 -32.77 46.80
C GLY A 448 -2.79 -33.31 45.53
N GLU A 449 -4.13 -33.27 45.48
CA GLU A 449 -4.90 -33.49 44.24
C GLU A 449 -5.23 -32.12 43.64
N SER A 450 -4.99 -31.93 42.34
CA SER A 450 -5.37 -30.69 41.64
C SER A 450 -6.89 -30.51 41.64
N GLU A 451 -7.34 -29.27 41.81
CA GLU A 451 -8.75 -28.91 41.75
C GLU A 451 -8.99 -27.71 40.83
N THR A 452 -10.15 -27.66 40.19
CA THR A 452 -10.59 -26.48 39.41
C THR A 452 -11.77 -25.85 40.12
N VAL A 453 -11.66 -24.55 40.40
CA VAL A 453 -12.71 -23.75 41.02
C VAL A 453 -13.18 -22.72 40.01
N SER A 454 -14.46 -22.77 39.66
CA SER A 454 -15.10 -21.75 38.82
C SER A 454 -15.77 -20.67 39.68
N GLY A 455 -15.71 -19.43 39.23
CA GLY A 455 -16.36 -18.30 39.88
C GLY A 455 -16.79 -17.23 38.89
N GLU A 456 -17.44 -16.21 39.42
CA GLU A 456 -17.83 -15.00 38.68
C GLU A 456 -17.19 -13.80 39.38
N ALA A 457 -16.58 -12.92 38.59
CA ALA A 457 -16.07 -11.64 39.07
C ALA A 457 -16.65 -10.53 38.19
N GLY A 458 -16.91 -9.36 38.76
CA GLY A 458 -17.53 -8.26 38.03
C GLY A 458 -16.82 -6.94 38.26
N ILE A 459 -17.03 -6.02 37.33
CA ILE A 459 -16.55 -4.65 37.43
C ILE A 459 -17.35 -3.94 38.53
N ALA A 460 -16.65 -3.48 39.57
CA ALA A 460 -17.31 -2.92 40.74
C ALA A 460 -18.06 -1.61 40.40
N GLU A 461 -19.24 -1.42 41.00
CA GLU A 461 -19.91 -0.12 41.00
C GLU A 461 -18.95 0.89 41.67
N ASP A 462 -18.52 1.91 40.93
CA ASP A 462 -17.54 2.94 41.32
C ASP A 462 -16.03 2.56 41.23
N GLY A 463 -15.67 1.42 40.62
CA GLY A 463 -14.30 0.87 40.62
C GLY A 463 -13.43 1.06 39.35
N GLY A 464 -13.87 1.83 38.35
CA GLY A 464 -13.22 1.89 37.03
C GLY A 464 -13.57 0.68 36.15
N ASP A 465 -12.75 0.40 35.13
CA ASP A 465 -12.92 -0.75 34.19
C ASP A 465 -12.17 -2.02 34.65
N ASP A 466 -11.83 -2.06 35.95
CA ASP A 466 -11.01 -3.10 36.57
C ASP A 466 -11.90 -4.20 37.18
N MET A 467 -11.55 -5.44 36.87
CA MET A 467 -12.10 -6.62 37.52
C MET A 467 -11.10 -7.17 38.53
N TYR A 468 -11.61 -7.52 39.72
CA TYR A 468 -10.81 -8.10 40.80
C TYR A 468 -11.24 -9.53 41.11
N LEU A 469 -10.28 -10.45 41.11
CA LEU A 469 -10.48 -11.86 41.43
C LEU A 469 -9.54 -12.23 42.58
N THR A 470 -10.02 -12.97 43.57
CA THR A 470 -9.14 -13.44 44.65
C THR A 470 -8.98 -14.95 44.56
N VAL A 471 -7.74 -15.40 44.47
CA VAL A 471 -7.37 -16.81 44.65
C VAL A 471 -7.14 -17.01 46.13
N ASP A 472 -8.18 -17.45 46.85
CA ASP A 472 -8.09 -17.75 48.28
C ASP A 472 -7.11 -18.90 48.51
N LEU A 473 -6.08 -18.67 49.34
CA LEU A 473 -5.11 -19.67 49.77
C LEU A 473 -5.02 -19.67 51.30
N THR A 474 -4.99 -20.87 51.89
CA THR A 474 -4.71 -21.04 53.30
C THR A 474 -3.21 -20.87 53.60
N GLU A 475 -2.88 -20.56 54.85
CA GLU A 475 -1.48 -20.48 55.33
C GLU A 475 -0.70 -21.76 54.99
N ASP A 476 -1.33 -22.94 55.16
CA ASP A 476 -0.76 -24.24 54.80
C ASP A 476 -0.50 -24.36 53.27
N GLU A 477 -1.34 -23.79 52.40
CA GLU A 477 -1.18 -23.82 50.93
C GLU A 477 -0.09 -22.85 50.44
N PHE A 478 0.10 -21.73 51.13
CA PHE A 478 1.25 -20.85 50.90
C PHE A 478 2.56 -21.52 51.29
N GLU A 479 2.60 -22.21 52.43
CA GLU A 479 3.78 -22.94 52.90
C GLU A 479 4.12 -24.17 52.03
N MET A 480 3.12 -24.81 51.43
CA MET A 480 3.34 -25.97 50.55
C MET A 480 3.81 -25.60 49.15
N GLY A 481 3.53 -24.38 48.67
CA GLY A 481 3.80 -23.96 47.30
C GLY A 481 2.95 -24.68 46.24
N GLY A 482 3.08 -24.28 44.97
CA GLY A 482 2.31 -24.85 43.86
C GLY A 482 2.14 -23.92 42.68
N THR A 483 1.44 -24.40 41.65
CA THR A 483 1.07 -23.61 40.46
C THR A 483 -0.44 -23.37 40.43
N TYR A 484 -0.83 -22.14 40.16
CA TYR A 484 -2.21 -21.67 40.14
C TYR A 484 -2.48 -21.01 38.80
N THR A 485 -3.30 -21.64 37.96
CA THR A 485 -3.66 -21.13 36.64
C THR A 485 -5.05 -20.54 36.68
N VAL A 486 -5.17 -19.26 36.36
CA VAL A 486 -6.40 -18.48 36.36
C VAL A 486 -6.76 -18.16 34.92
N THR A 487 -7.89 -18.68 34.45
CA THR A 487 -8.42 -18.41 33.12
C THR A 487 -9.69 -17.59 33.25
N VAL A 488 -9.74 -16.44 32.57
CA VAL A 488 -10.89 -15.55 32.52
C VAL A 488 -11.57 -15.70 31.17
N PHE A 489 -12.90 -15.75 31.18
CA PHE A 489 -13.74 -15.86 30.00
C PHE A 489 -14.58 -14.60 29.78
N ASP A 490 -15.00 -14.37 28.54
CA ASP A 490 -15.95 -13.31 28.18
C ASP A 490 -17.35 -13.59 28.76
N GLU A 491 -18.28 -12.62 28.68
CA GLU A 491 -19.66 -12.72 29.19
C GLU A 491 -20.43 -13.94 28.63
N ASP A 492 -20.01 -14.46 27.47
CA ASP A 492 -20.60 -15.65 26.85
C ASP A 492 -20.06 -16.97 27.42
N GLY A 493 -18.98 -16.92 28.21
CA GLY A 493 -18.30 -18.07 28.83
C GLY A 493 -17.60 -19.00 27.82
N GLU A 494 -17.54 -18.63 26.53
CA GLU A 494 -16.99 -19.47 25.46
C GLU A 494 -15.59 -19.00 25.01
N SER A 495 -15.30 -17.71 25.15
CA SER A 495 -14.02 -17.10 24.71
C SER A 495 -13.09 -16.84 25.88
N VAL A 496 -11.84 -17.28 25.80
CA VAL A 496 -10.81 -16.97 26.82
C VAL A 496 -10.29 -15.56 26.58
N LEU A 497 -10.44 -14.69 27.59
CA LEU A 497 -9.92 -13.33 27.59
C LEU A 497 -8.47 -13.29 28.07
N ALA A 498 -8.17 -14.01 29.16
CA ALA A 498 -6.84 -14.04 29.74
C ALA A 498 -6.52 -15.36 30.42
N THR A 499 -5.26 -15.78 30.39
CA THR A 499 -4.75 -16.87 31.23
C THR A 499 -3.50 -16.43 31.98
N VAL A 500 -3.49 -16.64 33.29
CA VAL A 500 -2.36 -16.29 34.17
C VAL A 500 -1.95 -17.50 34.96
N ILE A 501 -0.65 -17.77 34.98
CA ILE A 501 -0.05 -18.87 35.71
C ILE A 501 0.83 -18.29 36.82
N ILE A 502 0.48 -18.57 38.07
CA ILE A 502 1.20 -18.09 39.25
C ILE A 502 1.87 -19.29 39.92
N SER A 503 3.18 -19.23 40.11
CA SER A 503 3.97 -20.28 40.74
C SER A 503 4.59 -19.81 42.05
N ILE A 504 4.18 -20.44 43.15
CA ILE A 504 4.72 -20.24 44.49
C ILE A 504 5.73 -21.36 44.78
N PRO A 505 7.01 -21.04 45.05
CA PRO A 505 8.02 -22.06 45.35
C PRO A 505 7.78 -22.68 46.72
N VAL A 506 8.16 -23.95 46.87
CA VAL A 506 8.20 -24.61 48.19
C VAL A 506 9.36 -23.98 49.00
N PRO A 507 9.14 -23.53 50.23
CA PRO A 507 10.23 -23.06 51.10
C PRO A 507 11.26 -24.19 51.30
N GLU A 508 12.55 -23.92 51.07
CA GLU A 508 13.60 -24.88 51.41
C GLU A 508 13.64 -25.05 52.94
N GLU A 509 13.47 -26.29 53.45
CA GLU A 509 13.71 -26.58 54.87
C GLU A 509 15.18 -26.24 55.19
N GLU A 510 15.42 -25.25 56.06
CA GLU A 510 16.75 -25.06 56.66
C GLU A 510 17.13 -26.33 57.43
N GLU A 511 18.09 -27.11 56.92
CA GLU A 511 18.70 -28.20 57.67
C GLU A 511 19.32 -27.63 58.97
N GLU A 512 18.69 -27.89 60.12
CA GLU A 512 19.29 -27.65 61.44
C GLU A 512 20.64 -28.41 61.52
N GLU A 513 21.75 -27.67 61.46
CA GLU A 513 23.07 -28.21 61.81
C GLU A 513 23.01 -28.72 63.27
N ALA A 514 23.06 -30.04 63.42
CA ALA A 514 23.16 -30.68 64.73
C ALA A 514 24.47 -30.27 65.43
N GLU A 515 24.36 -29.48 66.49
CA GLU A 515 25.42 -29.30 67.48
C GLU A 515 25.76 -30.66 68.13
N GLU A 516 26.91 -31.26 67.78
CA GLU A 516 27.53 -32.31 68.60
C GLU A 516 28.67 -31.74 69.46
N ASP A 517 28.44 -31.81 70.77
CA ASP A 517 29.29 -31.45 71.87
C ASP A 517 30.68 -32.12 71.87
N ALA A 518 31.65 -31.38 72.39
CA ALA A 518 33.03 -31.78 72.58
C ALA A 518 33.24 -32.95 73.56
N ALA A 519 34.14 -33.87 73.20
CA ALA A 519 34.89 -34.69 74.15
C ALA A 519 36.38 -34.70 73.78
N GLU A 520 37.20 -34.27 74.74
CA GLU A 520 38.65 -34.19 74.74
C GLU A 520 39.33 -35.55 74.46
N GLU A 521 40.46 -35.55 73.74
CA GLU A 521 41.74 -36.15 74.20
C GLU A 521 42.93 -35.82 73.25
N ASN A 522 43.86 -35.02 73.79
CA ASN A 522 45.33 -35.06 73.69
C ASN A 522 46.00 -36.10 72.75
N GLU A 523 46.95 -35.67 71.89
CA GLU A 523 48.42 -35.69 72.11
C GLU A 523 49.22 -35.48 70.80
N GLU A 524 50.32 -34.70 70.91
CA GLU A 524 51.59 -34.74 70.15
C GLU A 524 51.56 -34.52 68.60
N GLY A 525 52.35 -33.66 67.96
CA GLY A 525 53.72 -33.24 68.21
C GLY A 525 54.62 -33.67 67.03
N GLU A 526 55.41 -32.72 66.48
CA GLU A 526 56.58 -32.89 65.58
C GLU A 526 56.40 -32.86 64.04
N ALA A 527 56.74 -31.69 63.47
CA ALA A 527 57.93 -31.37 62.64
C ALA A 527 58.39 -32.19 61.41
N GLU A 528 58.96 -31.42 60.47
CA GLU A 528 59.82 -31.75 59.30
C GLU A 528 59.10 -32.07 57.98
N ALA A 529 59.62 -31.77 56.76
CA ALA A 529 60.64 -30.90 56.18
C ALA A 529 60.71 -31.25 54.67
N GLY A 530 61.04 -30.30 53.80
CA GLY A 530 61.57 -30.52 52.42
C GLY A 530 60.54 -30.98 51.38
N GLU A 531 60.70 -30.78 50.07
CA GLU A 531 61.75 -30.26 49.18
C GLU A 531 61.05 -30.08 47.80
N GLU A 532 61.18 -28.94 47.13
CA GLU A 532 61.87 -28.73 45.83
C GLU A 532 61.37 -29.47 44.57
N GLY A 533 61.38 -28.71 43.45
CA GLY A 533 61.22 -29.18 42.06
C GLY A 533 60.33 -28.23 41.25
N GLU A 534 60.77 -27.04 40.83
CA GLU A 534 61.59 -26.72 39.64
C GLU A 534 61.10 -27.29 38.29
N GLY A 535 61.03 -26.40 37.29
CA GLY A 535 60.92 -26.68 35.86
C GLY A 535 59.85 -25.79 35.18
N GLU A 536 60.19 -24.58 34.72
CA GLU A 536 60.59 -24.27 33.33
C GLU A 536 59.54 -24.67 32.27
N SER A 537 59.24 -23.90 31.22
CA SER A 537 59.67 -22.58 30.74
C SER A 537 58.87 -22.26 29.46
N THR A 538 58.85 -20.96 29.13
CA THR A 538 58.77 -20.32 27.80
C THR A 538 57.46 -20.38 26.99
N GLU A 539 56.84 -19.23 26.63
CA GLU A 539 57.23 -18.22 25.59
C GLU A 539 57.33 -18.88 24.20
N GLU A 540 56.61 -18.49 23.15
CA GLU A 540 56.62 -17.22 22.40
C GLU A 540 55.47 -17.32 21.34
N THR A 541 54.58 -16.33 21.23
CA THR A 541 54.51 -15.26 20.20
C THR A 541 54.52 -15.65 18.70
N SER A 542 53.56 -15.07 17.97
CA SER A 542 53.64 -14.36 16.67
C SER A 542 52.33 -14.59 15.90
N GLU A 543 51.52 -13.56 15.63
CA GLU A 543 51.57 -12.69 14.43
C GLU A 543 51.53 -13.52 13.13
N THR A 544 50.68 -13.28 12.13
CA THR A 544 50.32 -12.02 11.47
C THR A 544 49.28 -12.33 10.37
N GLU A 545 48.43 -11.34 10.01
CA GLU A 545 48.03 -10.91 8.63
C GLU A 545 47.60 -11.94 7.55
N GLU A 546 46.78 -11.67 6.54
CA GLU A 546 46.09 -10.51 5.95
C GLU A 546 45.19 -11.09 4.83
N THR A 547 44.03 -10.47 4.55
CA THR A 547 43.42 -10.24 3.20
C THR A 547 43.03 -11.48 2.33
N THR A 548 42.13 -11.47 1.34
CA THR A 548 41.41 -10.43 0.58
C THR A 548 40.23 -11.07 -0.20
N GLU A 549 39.26 -10.22 -0.54
CA GLU A 549 38.54 -10.07 -1.83
C GLU A 549 37.49 -11.07 -2.37
N GLU A 550 36.34 -10.43 -2.67
CA GLU A 550 35.54 -10.45 -3.90
C GLU A 550 35.03 -11.77 -4.49
N THR A 551 33.70 -11.87 -4.58
CA THR A 551 33.00 -11.92 -5.88
C THR A 551 31.62 -11.30 -5.79
#